data_AF-A0A419YIN1-F1
#
_entry.id   AF-A0A419YIN1-F1
#
_cell.length_a   1.000
_cell.length_b   1.000
_cell.length_c   1.000
_cell.angle_alpha   90.00
_cell.angle_beta   90.00
_cell.angle_gamma   90.00
#
_symmetry.space_group_name_H-M   'P 1'
#
loop_
_entity.id
_entity.type
_entity.pdbx_description
1 polymer ?
#
loop_
_entity_poly.entity_id
_entity_poly.type
_entity_poly.pdbx_seq_one_letter_code
_entity_poly.pdbx_strand_id
1 'polypeptide(L)'
;MTRPLPLDAVAPRATAEFWRGSDRMTAPVRPALAALGRLERLGRTTGPVLRHGGRAVFLLAPGTAEPVPDLLGWLGWGPELRLPIDAVAAHPGDPRVPEPRTADWLRAGTRRPALDLRSPDLLCLLDALADACARERLGLPPAR
;
A
#
# COMPACT_ATOMS: atom_id res chain seq x y z
N MET A 1 -49.46 -3.10 -16.48
CA MET A 1 -48.66 -3.11 -15.23
C MET A 1 -47.31 -3.74 -15.55
N THR A 2 -46.33 -2.92 -15.92
CA THR A 2 -45.03 -3.38 -16.41
C THR A 2 -44.02 -3.19 -15.29
N ARG A 3 -43.51 -4.29 -14.74
CA ARG A 3 -42.50 -4.26 -13.67
C ARG A 3 -41.17 -3.80 -14.26
N PRO A 4 -40.49 -2.77 -13.74
CA PRO A 4 -39.17 -2.41 -14.23
C PRO A 4 -38.16 -3.51 -13.83
N LEU A 5 -37.28 -3.88 -14.76
CA LEU A 5 -36.13 -4.74 -14.49
C LEU A 5 -35.19 -4.05 -13.50
N PRO A 6 -34.49 -4.80 -12.62
CA PRO A 6 -33.49 -4.21 -11.76
C PRO A 6 -32.39 -3.61 -12.63
N LEU A 7 -31.99 -2.38 -12.30
CA LEU A 7 -30.79 -1.77 -12.83
C LEU A 7 -29.64 -2.74 -12.55
N ASP A 8 -29.20 -3.46 -13.59
CA ASP A 8 -27.90 -4.08 -13.61
C ASP A 8 -26.92 -2.98 -13.19
N ALA A 9 -26.41 -3.09 -11.97
CA ALA A 9 -25.36 -2.25 -11.47
C ALA A 9 -24.20 -2.45 -12.45
N VAL A 10 -24.05 -1.50 -13.36
CA VAL A 10 -22.93 -1.42 -14.29
C VAL A 10 -21.68 -1.28 -13.42
N ALA A 11 -21.13 -2.43 -13.02
CA ALA A 11 -19.89 -2.51 -12.29
C ALA A 11 -18.84 -1.84 -13.18
N PRO A 12 -18.18 -0.76 -12.70
CA PRO A 12 -17.32 0.05 -13.56
C PRO A 12 -16.21 -0.84 -14.14
N ARG A 13 -16.25 -1.04 -15.46
CA ARG A 13 -15.28 -1.82 -16.26
C ARG A 13 -13.89 -1.17 -16.35
N ALA A 14 -13.55 -0.23 -15.47
CA ALA A 14 -12.34 0.59 -15.56
C ALA A 14 -11.51 0.48 -14.28
N THR A 15 -10.99 -0.70 -13.94
CA THR A 15 -10.17 -0.85 -12.72
C THR A 15 -8.83 -1.56 -12.94
N ALA A 16 -8.63 -2.25 -14.07
CA ALA A 16 -7.38 -2.97 -14.34
C ALA A 16 -6.27 -2.12 -14.96
N GLU A 17 -6.58 -0.95 -15.53
CA GLU A 17 -5.58 -0.11 -16.20
C GLU A 17 -4.77 0.78 -15.25
N PHE A 18 -5.27 1.00 -14.04
CA PHE A 18 -4.81 2.03 -13.11
C PHE A 18 -3.55 1.69 -12.29
N TRP A 19 -2.96 0.50 -12.51
CA TRP A 19 -1.83 -0.01 -11.72
C TRP A 19 -0.58 -0.33 -12.54
N ARG A 20 -0.63 -0.16 -13.87
CA ARG A 20 0.61 -0.25 -14.68
C ARG A 20 1.47 0.96 -14.36
N GLY A 21 2.77 0.72 -14.17
CA GLY A 21 3.72 1.79 -13.87
C GLY A 21 3.70 2.27 -12.42
N SER A 22 2.93 1.65 -11.52
CA SER A 22 2.99 1.98 -10.09
C SER A 22 4.19 1.34 -9.42
N ASP A 23 5.00 2.19 -8.79
CA ASP A 23 6.01 1.77 -7.84
C ASP A 23 5.38 0.93 -6.71
N ARG A 24 6.20 0.06 -6.11
CA ARG A 24 5.73 -0.87 -5.08
C ARG A 24 6.58 -0.73 -3.84
N MET A 25 5.93 -0.69 -2.70
CA MET A 25 6.57 -0.90 -1.41
C MET A 25 5.99 -2.15 -0.75
N THR A 26 6.84 -3.00 -0.21
CA THR A 26 6.45 -4.28 0.39
C THR A 26 6.91 -4.41 1.82
N ALA A 27 6.10 -5.08 2.64
CA ALA A 27 6.42 -5.40 4.03
C ALA A 27 5.70 -6.70 4.45
N PRO A 28 6.09 -7.35 5.55
CA PRO A 28 5.36 -8.50 6.06
C PRO A 28 3.90 -8.14 6.37
N VAL A 29 2.97 -9.08 6.12
CA VAL A 29 1.53 -8.81 6.21
C VAL A 29 1.08 -8.37 7.60
N ARG A 30 1.59 -9.00 8.66
CA ARG A 30 1.18 -8.70 10.05
C ARG A 30 1.49 -7.25 10.46
N PRO A 31 2.73 -6.74 10.33
CA PRO A 31 3.02 -5.35 10.66
C PRO A 31 2.34 -4.38 9.69
N ALA A 32 2.16 -4.75 8.43
CA ALA A 32 1.38 -3.94 7.49
C ALA A 32 -0.09 -3.77 7.92
N LEU A 33 -0.74 -4.82 8.42
CA LEU A 33 -2.10 -4.72 8.96
C LEU A 33 -2.16 -3.85 10.22
N ALA A 34 -1.17 -3.95 11.10
CA ALA A 34 -1.07 -3.08 12.28
C ALA A 34 -0.91 -1.60 11.87
N ALA A 35 -0.04 -1.32 10.89
CA ALA A 35 0.17 0.02 10.34
C ALA A 35 -1.11 0.57 9.69
N LEU A 36 -1.80 -0.25 8.88
CA LEU A 36 -3.07 0.11 8.26
C LEU A 36 -4.13 0.47 9.30
N GLY A 37 -4.24 -0.30 10.38
CA GLY A 37 -5.15 0.00 11.49
C GLY A 37 -4.82 1.31 12.21
N ARG A 38 -3.53 1.60 12.44
CA ARG A 38 -3.08 2.89 13.01
C ARG A 38 -3.43 4.06 12.10
N LEU A 39 -3.15 3.92 10.79
CA LEU A 39 -3.42 4.97 9.80
C LEU A 39 -4.92 5.22 9.65
N GLU A 40 -5.75 4.18 9.72
CA GLU A 40 -7.20 4.30 9.73
C GLU A 40 -7.71 5.10 10.94
N ARG A 41 -7.21 4.81 12.14
CA ARG A 41 -7.54 5.59 13.35
C ARG A 41 -7.12 7.05 13.25
N LEU A 42 -6.03 7.33 12.54
CA LEU A 42 -5.52 8.69 12.30
C LEU A 42 -6.21 9.38 11.10
N GLY A 43 -7.15 8.72 10.42
CA GLY A 43 -7.80 9.27 9.22
C GLY A 43 -6.85 9.46 8.04
N ARG A 44 -5.76 8.71 7.97
CA ARG A 44 -4.72 8.81 6.94
C ARG A 44 -5.00 7.87 5.77
N THR A 45 -4.71 8.35 4.56
CA THR A 45 -4.82 7.54 3.36
C THR A 45 -3.56 6.72 3.13
N THR A 46 -3.71 5.52 2.61
CA THR A 46 -2.57 4.61 2.32
C THR A 46 -2.50 4.19 0.87
N GLY A 47 -3.51 4.58 0.09
CA GLY A 47 -3.77 3.99 -1.22
C GLY A 47 -4.18 2.51 -1.14
N PRO A 48 -4.17 1.84 -2.31
CA PRO A 48 -4.46 0.42 -2.47
C PRO A 48 -3.35 -0.45 -1.93
N VAL A 49 -3.73 -1.53 -1.25
CA VAL A 49 -2.81 -2.50 -0.67
C VAL A 49 -3.25 -3.91 -0.98
N LEU A 50 -2.34 -4.70 -1.52
CA LEU A 50 -2.56 -6.09 -1.92
C LEU A 50 -1.82 -7.02 -0.96
N ARG A 51 -2.26 -8.28 -0.91
CA ARG A 51 -1.47 -9.38 -0.36
C ARG A 51 -0.86 -10.18 -1.50
N HIS A 52 0.44 -10.43 -1.43
CA HIS A 52 1.15 -11.28 -2.38
C HIS A 52 2.31 -11.99 -1.69
N GLY A 53 2.37 -13.33 -1.78
CA GLY A 53 3.49 -14.11 -1.24
C GLY A 53 3.79 -13.86 0.25
N GLY A 54 2.75 -13.68 1.08
CA GLY A 54 2.93 -13.38 2.52
C GLY A 54 3.39 -11.95 2.84
N ARG A 55 3.50 -11.08 1.82
CA ARG A 55 3.80 -9.65 1.97
C ARG A 55 2.58 -8.80 1.62
N ALA A 56 2.47 -7.66 2.29
CA ALA A 56 1.61 -6.58 1.83
C ALA A 56 2.35 -5.79 0.76
N VAL A 57 1.66 -5.44 -0.32
CA VAL A 57 2.20 -4.64 -1.43
C VAL A 57 1.39 -3.35 -1.50
N PHE A 58 2.01 -2.26 -1.07
CA PHE A 58 1.53 -0.90 -1.22
C PHE A 58 1.88 -0.43 -2.62
N LEU A 59 0.88 0.00 -3.36
CA LEU A 59 1.13 0.70 -4.62
C LEU A 59 1.50 2.14 -4.28
N LEU A 60 2.39 2.74 -5.06
CA LEU A 60 2.85 4.12 -4.94
C LEU A 60 2.78 4.81 -6.30
N ALA A 61 2.83 6.14 -6.32
CA ALA A 61 3.01 6.86 -7.57
C ALA A 61 4.38 6.53 -8.20
N PRO A 62 4.50 6.51 -9.53
CA PRO A 62 5.78 6.31 -10.20
C PRO A 62 6.86 7.28 -9.70
N GLY A 63 8.08 6.78 -9.48
CA GLY A 63 9.21 7.56 -8.96
C GLY A 63 9.20 7.77 -7.43
N THR A 64 8.25 7.18 -6.71
CA THR A 64 8.18 7.28 -5.24
C THR A 64 9.00 6.21 -4.54
N ALA A 65 9.25 5.06 -5.16
CA ALA A 65 10.00 3.97 -4.53
C ALA A 65 11.48 4.32 -4.30
N GLU A 66 12.12 5.02 -5.22
CA GLU A 66 13.55 5.34 -5.15
C GLU A 66 13.91 6.13 -3.89
N PRO A 67 13.17 7.18 -3.46
CA PRO A 67 13.49 7.91 -2.23
C PRO A 67 13.07 7.22 -0.92
N VAL A 68 12.35 6.08 -0.95
CA VAL A 68 11.83 5.45 0.27
C VAL A 68 12.92 5.13 1.30
N PRO A 69 14.08 4.54 0.94
CA PRO A 69 15.13 4.26 1.91
C PRO A 69 15.65 5.52 2.61
N ASP A 70 15.85 6.61 1.86
CA ASP A 70 16.32 7.87 2.40
C ASP A 70 15.27 8.53 3.31
N LEU A 71 13.99 8.46 2.94
CA LEU A 71 12.89 8.97 3.76
C LEU A 71 12.75 8.18 5.07
N LEU A 72 12.92 6.85 5.02
CA LEU A 72 12.97 6.03 6.23
C LEU A 72 14.16 6.44 7.12
N GLY A 73 15.35 6.65 6.53
CA GLY A 73 16.51 7.16 7.26
C GLY A 73 16.27 8.51 7.91
N TRP A 74 15.65 9.45 7.18
CA TRP A 74 15.29 10.77 7.70
C TRP A 74 14.28 10.71 8.86
N LEU A 75 13.36 9.74 8.84
CA LEU A 75 12.42 9.46 9.93
C LEU A 75 13.06 8.74 11.13
N GLY A 76 14.36 8.41 11.06
CA GLY A 76 15.08 7.68 12.11
C GLY A 76 15.00 6.15 11.98
N TRP A 77 14.45 5.65 10.88
CA TRP A 77 14.34 4.23 10.55
C TRP A 77 15.47 3.77 9.60
N GLY A 78 16.71 4.03 10.00
CA GLY A 78 17.90 3.79 9.17
C GLY A 78 18.15 2.31 8.80
N PRO A 79 19.03 2.07 7.82
CA PRO A 79 19.33 0.72 7.29
C PRO A 79 19.90 -0.24 8.35
N GLU A 80 20.52 0.27 9.41
CA GLU A 80 21.05 -0.49 10.55
C GLU A 80 19.98 -1.31 11.28
N LEU A 81 18.71 -0.87 11.24
CA LEU A 81 17.59 -1.60 11.83
C LEU A 81 17.18 -2.82 10.98
N ARG A 82 17.61 -2.87 9.71
CA ARG A 82 17.33 -3.95 8.74
C ARG A 82 15.85 -4.29 8.66
N LEU A 83 14.98 -3.28 8.72
CA LEU A 83 13.53 -3.49 8.66
C LEU A 83 13.17 -4.17 7.33
N PRO A 84 12.24 -5.15 7.32
CA PRO A 84 11.88 -5.90 6.12
C PRO A 84 10.93 -5.09 5.22
N ILE A 85 11.30 -3.84 4.90
CA ILE A 85 10.56 -2.94 4.03
C ILE A 85 11.38 -2.74 2.77
N ASP A 86 10.81 -3.12 1.62
CA ASP A 86 11.48 -2.99 0.32
C ASP A 86 10.65 -2.09 -0.58
N ALA A 87 11.30 -1.19 -1.32
CA ALA A 87 10.65 -0.37 -2.34
C ALA A 87 11.30 -0.64 -3.70
N VAL A 88 10.47 -0.81 -4.73
CA VAL A 88 10.89 -1.15 -6.09
C VAL A 88 10.14 -0.26 -7.06
N ALA A 89 10.88 0.44 -7.91
CA ALA A 89 10.31 1.21 -9.01
C ALA A 89 9.61 0.29 -10.00
N ALA A 90 8.48 0.71 -10.57
CA ALA A 90 7.84 -0.06 -11.62
C ALA A 90 8.75 -0.16 -12.85
N HIS A 91 8.90 -1.37 -13.38
CA HIS A 91 9.50 -1.54 -14.70
C HIS A 91 8.43 -1.33 -15.79
N PRO A 92 8.76 -0.71 -16.94
CA PRO A 92 7.82 -0.53 -18.06
C PRO A 92 7.18 -1.86 -18.55
N GLY A 93 7.85 -2.99 -18.33
CA GLY A 93 7.37 -4.33 -18.65
C GLY A 93 6.68 -5.08 -17.51
N ASP A 94 6.52 -4.47 -16.32
CA ASP A 94 5.94 -5.17 -15.18
C ASP A 94 4.50 -5.61 -15.49
N PRO A 95 4.13 -6.85 -15.10
CA PRO A 95 2.77 -7.33 -15.30
C PRO A 95 1.79 -6.40 -14.60
N ARG A 96 0.59 -6.26 -15.20
CA ARG A 96 -0.54 -5.60 -14.53
C ARG A 96 -0.69 -6.26 -13.16
N VAL A 97 -0.42 -5.48 -12.12
CA VAL A 97 -0.80 -5.81 -10.74
C VAL A 97 -2.27 -6.24 -10.78
N PRO A 98 -2.65 -7.34 -10.10
CA PRO A 98 -3.64 -8.28 -10.63
C PRO A 98 -4.94 -7.59 -11.01
N GLU A 99 -5.66 -8.15 -11.99
CA GLU A 99 -7.02 -7.70 -12.27
C GLU A 99 -7.76 -7.54 -10.94
N PRO A 100 -8.39 -6.40 -10.66
CA PRO A 100 -8.91 -6.13 -9.33
C PRO A 100 -9.90 -7.17 -8.80
N ARG A 101 -10.46 -8.01 -9.68
CA ARG A 101 -11.34 -9.13 -9.33
C ARG A 101 -10.62 -10.40 -8.86
N THR A 102 -9.34 -10.57 -9.20
CA THR A 102 -8.53 -11.75 -8.83
C THR A 102 -7.44 -11.41 -7.80
N ALA A 103 -7.25 -10.13 -7.51
CA ALA A 103 -6.33 -9.66 -6.48
C ALA A 103 -6.86 -9.94 -5.06
N ASP A 104 -5.98 -10.44 -4.19
CA ASP A 104 -6.21 -10.50 -2.75
C ASP A 104 -5.94 -9.12 -2.15
N TRP A 105 -7.00 -8.33 -1.94
CA TRP A 105 -6.89 -6.96 -1.44
C TRP A 105 -6.91 -6.92 0.08
N LEU A 106 -5.89 -6.30 0.68
CA LEU A 106 -5.92 -5.89 2.09
C LEU A 106 -6.67 -4.57 2.25
N ARG A 107 -6.57 -3.70 1.25
CA ARG A 107 -7.34 -2.46 1.15
C ARG A 107 -7.55 -2.13 -0.32
N ALA A 108 -8.79 -2.22 -0.79
CA ALA A 108 -9.14 -1.76 -2.12
C ALA A 108 -9.02 -0.22 -2.15
N GLY A 109 -8.13 0.31 -2.99
CA GLY A 109 -7.91 1.76 -3.10
C GLY A 109 -9.04 2.47 -3.84
N THR A 110 -9.07 3.80 -3.75
CA THR A 110 -9.87 4.66 -4.64
C THR A 110 -9.21 4.73 -6.03
N ARG A 111 -9.93 5.22 -7.05
CA ARG A 111 -9.61 5.12 -8.51
C ARG A 111 -8.26 5.69 -9.00
N ARG A 112 -7.27 6.01 -8.16
CA ARG A 112 -5.98 6.60 -8.57
C ARG A 112 -4.77 5.84 -7.98
N PRO A 113 -3.62 5.82 -8.68
CA PRO A 113 -2.37 5.38 -8.08
C PRO A 113 -2.03 6.26 -6.87
N ALA A 114 -1.42 5.60 -5.90
CA ALA A 114 -1.31 5.97 -4.51
C ALA A 114 -0.27 7.05 -4.22
N LEU A 115 -0.18 7.40 -2.94
CA LEU A 115 0.78 8.29 -2.28
C LEU A 115 2.05 8.57 -3.09
N ASP A 116 2.27 9.86 -3.37
CA ASP A 116 3.48 10.39 -3.98
C ASP A 116 4.35 11.13 -2.94
N LEU A 117 5.50 11.63 -3.37
CA LEU A 117 6.42 12.39 -2.51
C LEU A 117 5.84 13.72 -1.98
N ARG A 118 4.74 14.22 -2.56
CA ARG A 118 4.06 15.44 -2.11
C ARG A 118 3.00 15.13 -1.06
N SER A 119 2.65 13.86 -0.87
CA SER A 119 1.64 13.43 0.08
C SER A 119 2.21 13.36 1.50
N PRO A 120 1.67 14.12 2.47
CA PRO A 120 2.07 13.96 3.87
C PRO A 120 1.71 12.57 4.41
N ASP A 121 0.71 11.93 3.83
CA ASP A 121 0.29 10.58 4.20
C ASP A 121 1.34 9.52 3.83
N LEU A 122 2.27 9.81 2.89
CA LEU A 122 3.42 8.94 2.61
C LEU A 122 4.33 8.80 3.83
N LEU A 123 4.70 9.93 4.45
CA LEU A 123 5.57 9.92 5.63
C LEU A 123 4.88 9.22 6.81
N CYS A 124 3.58 9.45 6.99
CA CYS A 124 2.81 8.74 8.00
C CYS A 124 2.77 7.22 7.74
N LEU A 125 2.62 6.81 6.49
CA LEU A 125 2.66 5.40 6.11
C LEU A 125 4.03 4.79 6.41
N LEU A 126 5.12 5.44 6.00
CA LEU A 126 6.48 4.96 6.23
C LEU A 126 6.78 4.81 7.72
N ASP A 127 6.46 5.83 8.52
CA ASP A 127 6.64 5.79 9.98
C ASP A 127 5.82 4.66 10.63
N ALA A 128 4.52 4.57 10.30
CA ALA A 128 3.65 3.55 10.88
C ALA A 128 4.09 2.13 10.50
N LEU A 129 4.56 1.93 9.26
CA LEU A 129 5.03 0.64 8.78
C LEU A 129 6.35 0.24 9.43
N ALA A 130 7.27 1.19 9.57
CA ALA A 130 8.56 0.98 10.20
C ALA A 130 8.42 0.69 11.70
N ASP A 131 7.61 1.46 12.43
CA ASP A 131 7.28 1.19 13.85
C ASP A 131 6.65 -0.19 14.02
N ALA A 132 5.68 -0.56 13.17
CA ALA A 132 5.05 -1.87 13.23
C ALA A 132 6.05 -3.01 12.97
N CYS A 133 6.94 -2.86 11.99
CA CYS A 133 7.99 -3.84 11.70
C CYS A 133 9.00 -3.96 12.85
N ALA A 134 9.41 -2.83 13.44
CA ALA A 134 10.32 -2.82 14.57
C ALA A 134 9.69 -3.50 15.80
N ARG A 135 8.43 -3.18 16.10
CA ARG A 135 7.68 -3.80 17.19
C ARG A 135 7.53 -5.31 17.02
N GLU A 136 7.17 -5.78 15.83
CA GLU A 136 7.06 -7.22 15.56
C GLU A 136 8.39 -7.93 15.80
N ARG A 137 9.50 -7.37 15.31
CA ARG A 137 10.85 -7.93 15.54
C ARG A 137 11.25 -7.96 17.00
N LEU A 138 10.84 -6.97 17.77
CA LEU A 138 11.11 -6.86 19.20
C LEU A 138 10.10 -7.65 20.07
N GLY A 139 9.10 -8.32 19.47
CA GLY A 139 8.04 -9.00 20.20
C GLY A 139 7.11 -8.06 20.97
N LEU A 140 7.07 -6.78 20.60
CA LEU A 140 6.25 -5.75 21.23
C LEU A 140 4.84 -5.74 20.62
N PRO A 141 3.81 -5.37 21.41
CA PRO A 141 2.47 -5.18 20.86
C PRO A 141 2.44 -4.04 19.84
N PRO A 142 1.49 -4.05 18.89
CA PRO A 142 1.27 -2.93 17.97
C PRO A 142 1.08 -1.60 18.71
N ALA A 143 1.52 -0.50 18.09
CA ALA A 143 1.19 0.83 18.60
C ALA A 143 -0.33 1.04 18.58
N ARG A 144 -0.86 1.59 19.68
CA ARG A 144 -2.28 1.90 19.84
C ARG A 144 -2.63 3.17 19.07
#